data_AF-A0A6J6E053-F1
#
_entry.id   AF-A0A6J6E053-F1
#
_cell.length_a   1.000
_cell.length_b   1.000
_cell.length_c   1.000
_cell.angle_alpha   90.00
_cell.angle_beta   90.00
_cell.angle_gamma   90.00
#
_symmetry.space_group_name_H-M   'P 1'
#
loop_
_entity.id
_entity.type
_entity.pdbx_description
1 polymer ?
#
loop_
_entity_poly.entity_id
_entity_poly.type
_entity_poly.pdbx_seq_one_letter_code
_entity_poly.pdbx_strand_id
1 'polypeptide(L)'
;MAADSRFEIVRRGYDPQAVDREIKVLSAEIVRLQETSSELAEQLRLLSQKLTDAEQEISLRAQPSYTALGSKASNLISNAEEIALKLKQDSQAQADELIARTEADLAERIKDLEQRYEEQLASAERRSSRRISAANLEAEQLLKQSQEKASELVKEAEAEAARIRGQVATEIASLRTTARRELEQRKAELEAQFASKKFLLATEIPVDQRAKEAALAELEAQLINRRRDAENEYLEKHQEAVRQTQLYLESAQTDISELKGVAAKLRLEVQTLEMETSRSQAKMLQEARSRAEALIHSAELEAVAISSAAQEEAGKLLRNAKAELASVENAVAAAKAYLKNLSTVVAELKNLED
;
A
#
# COMPACT_ATOMS: atom_id res chain seq x y z
N MET A 1 -71.16 24.90 50.15
CA MET A 1 -70.51 24.00 49.18
C MET A 1 -69.73 22.98 49.98
N ALA A 2 -70.06 21.71 49.82
CA ALA A 2 -69.45 20.61 50.56
C ALA A 2 -67.94 20.59 50.33
N ALA A 3 -67.17 20.47 51.42
CA ALA A 3 -65.74 20.21 51.32
C ALA A 3 -65.58 18.74 50.90
N ASP A 4 -65.53 18.48 49.60
CA ASP A 4 -65.08 17.19 49.07
C ASP A 4 -63.65 16.97 49.58
N SER A 5 -63.49 15.98 50.46
CA SER A 5 -62.20 15.54 50.92
C SER A 5 -61.41 15.04 49.70
N ARG A 6 -60.39 15.79 49.27
CA ARG A 6 -59.52 15.45 48.12
C ARG A 6 -58.67 14.19 48.33
N PHE A 7 -58.75 13.60 49.52
CA PHE A 7 -58.00 12.40 49.90
C PHE A 7 -58.96 11.28 50.29
N GLU A 8 -58.73 10.09 49.73
CA GLU A 8 -59.46 8.86 50.06
C GLU A 8 -58.85 8.22 51.32
N ILE A 9 -59.69 7.78 52.27
CA ILE A 9 -59.25 7.19 53.55
C ILE A 9 -59.32 5.66 53.44
N VAL A 10 -58.17 4.99 53.49
CA VAL A 10 -58.07 3.53 53.50
C VAL A 10 -57.83 3.07 54.94
N ARG A 11 -58.74 2.24 55.51
CA ARG A 11 -58.83 1.55 56.83
C ARG A 11 -58.07 2.09 58.07
N ARG A 12 -56.89 2.72 57.97
CA ARG A 12 -56.12 3.43 59.00
C ARG A 12 -55.28 4.63 58.47
N GLY A 13 -55.72 5.36 57.44
CA GLY A 13 -55.04 6.59 57.01
C GLY A 13 -55.41 7.04 55.60
N TYR A 14 -54.80 8.14 55.13
CA TYR A 14 -54.90 8.56 53.73
C TYR A 14 -54.06 7.66 52.84
N ASP A 15 -54.50 7.42 51.60
CA ASP A 15 -53.69 6.73 50.59
C ASP A 15 -52.40 7.54 50.29
N PRO A 16 -51.20 7.01 50.61
CA PRO A 16 -49.94 7.70 50.37
C PRO A 16 -49.75 8.11 48.91
N GLN A 17 -50.23 7.30 47.94
CA GLN A 17 -50.05 7.62 46.52
C GLN A 17 -50.94 8.78 46.06
N ALA A 18 -52.16 8.89 46.57
CA ALA A 18 -53.04 10.03 46.30
C ALA A 18 -52.49 11.31 46.93
N VAL A 19 -51.97 11.23 48.15
CA VAL A 19 -51.34 12.35 48.85
C VAL A 19 -50.09 12.84 48.11
N ASP A 20 -49.20 11.93 47.68
CA ASP A 20 -48.00 12.29 46.92
C ASP A 20 -48.31 12.97 45.57
N ARG A 21 -49.40 12.57 44.90
CA ARG A 21 -49.85 13.22 43.66
C ARG A 21 -50.31 14.65 43.92
N GLU A 22 -51.10 14.88 44.95
CA GLU A 22 -51.55 16.24 45.31
C GLU A 22 -50.41 17.11 45.82
N ILE A 23 -49.45 16.57 46.59
CA ILE A 23 -48.24 17.29 46.99
C ILE A 23 -47.45 17.73 45.75
N LYS A 24 -47.33 16.86 44.73
CA LYS A 24 -46.68 17.23 43.47
C LYS A 24 -47.42 18.33 42.73
N VAL A 25 -48.75 18.27 42.63
CA VAL A 25 -49.56 19.32 42.00
C VAL A 25 -49.42 20.65 42.74
N LEU A 26 -49.54 20.64 44.08
CA LEU A 26 -49.34 21.82 44.90
C LEU A 26 -47.91 22.37 44.80
N SER A 27 -46.89 21.51 44.74
CA SER A 27 -45.51 21.94 44.55
C SER A 27 -45.31 22.61 43.18
N ALA A 28 -45.94 22.11 42.13
CA ALA A 28 -45.91 22.71 40.80
C ALA A 28 -46.66 24.06 40.77
N GLU A 29 -47.78 24.16 41.49
CA GLU A 29 -48.52 25.41 41.63
C GLU A 29 -47.74 26.47 42.43
N ILE A 30 -47.03 26.06 43.49
CA ILE A 30 -46.12 26.94 44.24
C ILE A 30 -45.00 27.45 43.35
N VAL A 31 -44.37 26.59 42.54
CA VAL A 31 -43.31 27.00 41.60
C VAL A 31 -43.86 28.01 40.59
N ARG A 32 -45.04 27.76 40.02
CA ARG A 32 -45.69 28.68 39.10
C ARG A 32 -46.06 30.03 39.75
N LEU A 33 -46.52 30.03 40.99
CA LEU A 33 -46.80 31.26 41.74
C LEU A 33 -45.50 32.01 42.06
N GLN A 34 -44.41 31.32 42.33
CA GLN A 34 -43.09 31.93 42.51
C GLN A 34 -42.58 32.56 41.21
N GLU A 35 -42.71 31.88 40.07
CA GLU A 35 -42.38 32.42 38.75
C GLU A 35 -43.17 33.70 38.46
N THR A 36 -44.49 33.66 38.56
CA THR A 36 -45.34 34.85 38.32
C THR A 36 -45.07 35.99 39.31
N SER A 37 -44.81 35.69 40.58
CA SER A 37 -44.40 36.70 41.56
C SER A 37 -43.05 37.33 41.21
N SER A 38 -42.10 36.55 40.68
CA SER A 38 -40.80 37.07 40.25
C SER A 38 -40.92 37.96 39.01
N GLU A 39 -41.78 37.58 38.05
CA GLU A 39 -42.09 38.38 36.87
C GLU A 39 -42.74 39.72 37.25
N LEU A 40 -43.74 39.68 38.15
CA LEU A 40 -44.39 40.88 38.67
C LEU A 40 -43.40 41.78 39.41
N ALA A 41 -42.48 41.21 40.20
CA ALA A 41 -41.45 41.98 40.89
C ALA A 41 -40.49 42.69 39.91
N GLU A 42 -40.06 42.01 38.84
CA GLU A 42 -39.26 42.63 37.78
C GLU A 42 -40.02 43.73 37.04
N GLN A 43 -41.30 43.52 36.72
CA GLN A 43 -42.14 44.55 36.09
C GLN A 43 -42.30 45.78 36.98
N LEU A 44 -42.49 45.56 38.29
CA LEU A 44 -42.64 46.64 39.26
C LEU A 44 -41.31 47.42 39.42
N ARG A 45 -40.18 46.71 39.41
CA ARG A 45 -38.84 47.31 39.39
C ARG A 45 -38.63 48.20 38.15
N LEU A 46 -38.97 47.69 36.97
CA LEU A 46 -38.87 48.44 35.70
C LEU A 46 -39.77 49.66 35.68
N LEU A 47 -41.01 49.55 36.15
CA LEU A 47 -41.95 50.68 36.22
C LEU A 47 -41.50 51.73 37.22
N SER A 48 -40.96 51.30 38.37
CA SER A 48 -40.41 52.22 39.38
C SER A 48 -39.21 52.98 38.82
N GLN A 49 -38.34 52.30 38.08
CA GLN A 49 -37.20 52.93 37.43
C GLN A 49 -37.64 53.97 36.38
N LYS A 50 -38.63 53.62 35.53
CA LYS A 50 -39.22 54.58 34.57
C LYS A 50 -39.87 55.77 35.25
N LEU A 51 -40.51 55.57 36.40
CA LEU A 51 -41.11 56.65 37.18
C LEU A 51 -40.04 57.61 37.68
N THR A 52 -38.96 57.08 38.27
CA THR A 52 -37.84 57.92 38.73
C THR A 52 -37.16 58.67 37.59
N ASP A 53 -37.02 58.06 36.41
CA ASP A 53 -36.46 58.72 35.23
C ASP A 53 -37.37 59.87 34.75
N ALA A 54 -38.68 59.63 34.70
CA ALA A 54 -39.66 60.65 34.31
C ALA A 54 -39.73 61.82 35.32
N GLU A 55 -39.66 61.54 36.62
CA GLU A 55 -39.59 62.57 37.66
C GLU A 55 -38.33 63.42 37.54
N GLN A 56 -37.18 62.80 37.22
CA GLN A 56 -35.94 63.51 36.94
C GLN A 56 -36.06 64.39 35.69
N GLU A 57 -36.64 63.90 34.58
CA GLU A 57 -36.85 64.71 33.38
C GLU A 57 -37.75 65.93 33.63
N ILE A 58 -38.80 65.77 34.43
CA ILE A 58 -39.71 66.86 34.81
C ILE A 58 -38.96 67.90 35.66
N SER A 59 -38.16 67.45 36.64
CA SER A 59 -37.38 68.35 37.49
C SER A 59 -36.38 69.20 36.69
N LEU A 60 -35.77 68.63 35.65
CA LEU A 60 -34.82 69.31 34.77
C LEU A 60 -35.51 70.35 33.87
N ARG A 61 -36.77 70.14 33.49
CA ARG A 61 -37.57 71.12 32.74
C ARG A 61 -38.09 72.26 33.60
N ALA A 62 -38.30 72.04 34.90
CA ALA A 62 -38.91 73.01 35.79
C ALA A 62 -37.97 74.19 36.14
N GLN A 63 -36.63 74.00 36.15
CA GLN A 63 -35.64 75.07 36.31
C GLN A 63 -34.32 74.75 35.58
N PRO A 64 -34.06 75.33 34.39
CA PRO A 64 -32.76 75.15 33.72
C PRO A 64 -31.68 75.95 34.47
N SER A 65 -30.90 75.27 35.32
CA SER A 65 -29.74 75.85 36.00
C SER A 65 -28.44 75.34 35.37
N TYR A 66 -27.39 76.17 35.35
CA TYR A 66 -26.04 75.79 34.86
C TYR A 66 -25.47 74.56 35.59
N THR A 67 -25.82 74.37 36.86
CA THR A 67 -25.51 73.19 37.67
C THR A 67 -26.18 71.92 37.15
N ALA A 68 -27.42 72.00 36.65
CA ALA A 68 -28.12 70.86 36.05
C ALA A 68 -27.46 70.41 34.73
N LEU A 69 -27.04 71.35 33.87
CA LEU A 69 -26.29 71.05 32.65
C LEU A 69 -24.91 70.43 32.95
N GLY A 70 -24.20 70.93 33.97
CA GLY A 70 -22.94 70.35 34.43
C GLY A 70 -23.10 68.92 34.95
N SER A 71 -24.15 68.64 35.73
CA SER A 71 -24.45 67.28 36.21
C SER A 71 -24.78 66.33 35.07
N LYS A 72 -25.54 66.80 34.06
CA LYS A 72 -25.89 65.99 32.88
C LYS A 72 -24.68 65.71 31.99
N ALA A 73 -23.79 66.69 31.81
CA ALA A 73 -22.53 66.51 31.09
C ALA A 73 -21.60 65.54 31.83
N SER A 74 -21.50 65.64 33.16
CA SER A 74 -20.71 64.71 33.98
C SER A 74 -21.24 63.29 33.92
N ASN A 75 -22.56 63.10 33.99
CA ASN A 75 -23.20 61.78 33.84
C ASN A 75 -23.00 61.21 32.43
N LEU A 76 -23.05 62.04 31.39
CA LEU A 76 -22.79 61.61 30.02
C LEU A 76 -21.34 61.15 29.85
N ILE A 77 -20.37 61.90 30.39
CA ILE A 77 -18.95 61.53 30.33
C ILE A 77 -18.70 60.25 31.13
N SER A 78 -19.26 60.14 32.34
CA SER A 78 -19.14 58.95 33.18
C SER A 78 -19.72 57.71 32.49
N ASN A 79 -20.89 57.84 31.86
CA ASN A 79 -21.50 56.76 31.07
C ASN A 79 -20.68 56.43 29.83
N ALA A 80 -20.14 57.43 29.12
CA ALA A 80 -19.30 57.20 27.95
C ALA A 80 -17.98 56.51 28.31
N GLU A 81 -17.39 56.86 29.47
CA GLU A 81 -16.19 56.23 30.00
C GLU A 81 -16.47 54.78 30.44
N GLU A 82 -17.59 54.52 31.11
CA GLU A 82 -18.03 53.18 31.48
C GLU A 82 -18.28 52.31 30.23
N ILE A 83 -18.94 52.85 29.20
CA ILE A 83 -19.15 52.15 27.91
C ILE A 83 -17.82 51.89 27.22
N ALA A 84 -16.89 52.84 27.20
CA ALA A 84 -15.58 52.66 26.58
C ALA A 84 -14.74 51.60 27.31
N LEU A 85 -14.77 51.60 28.64
CA LEU A 85 -14.12 50.58 29.47
C LEU A 85 -14.71 49.20 29.21
N LYS A 86 -16.04 49.10 29.17
CA LYS A 86 -16.73 47.84 28.87
C LYS A 86 -16.41 47.34 27.47
N LEU A 87 -16.47 48.21 26.45
CA LEU A 87 -16.12 47.85 25.07
C LEU A 87 -14.67 47.35 24.96
N LYS A 88 -13.74 47.98 25.68
CA LYS A 88 -12.35 47.55 25.73
C LYS A 88 -12.20 46.17 26.39
N GLN A 89 -12.90 45.94 27.50
CA GLN A 89 -12.89 44.64 28.19
C GLN A 89 -13.49 43.55 27.32
N ASP A 90 -14.63 43.81 26.68
CA ASP A 90 -15.30 42.88 25.77
C ASP A 90 -14.40 42.56 24.56
N SER A 91 -13.77 43.57 23.96
CA SER A 91 -12.83 43.37 22.85
C SER A 91 -11.59 42.58 23.28
N GLN A 92 -11.08 42.79 24.49
CA GLN A 92 -9.94 42.02 25.01
C GLN A 92 -10.34 40.56 25.25
N ALA A 93 -11.50 40.34 25.87
CA ALA A 93 -12.02 38.99 26.11
C ALA A 93 -12.25 38.22 24.79
N GLN A 94 -12.79 38.89 23.76
CA GLN A 94 -12.95 38.30 22.43
C GLN A 94 -11.61 37.98 21.76
N ALA A 95 -10.60 38.85 21.91
CA ALA A 95 -9.26 38.59 21.39
C ALA A 95 -8.61 37.37 22.08
N ASP A 96 -8.72 37.29 23.41
CA ASP A 96 -8.18 36.19 24.20
C ASP A 96 -8.90 34.86 23.86
N GLU A 97 -10.23 34.89 23.67
CA GLU A 97 -11.01 33.73 23.22
C GLU A 97 -10.60 33.28 21.82
N LEU A 98 -10.42 34.22 20.89
CA LEU A 98 -9.97 33.91 19.53
C LEU A 98 -8.57 33.29 19.54
N ILE A 99 -7.64 33.84 20.32
CA ILE A 99 -6.29 33.28 20.47
C ILE A 99 -6.37 31.86 21.03
N ALA A 100 -7.07 31.65 22.15
CA ALA A 100 -7.21 30.33 22.76
C ALA A 100 -7.81 29.29 21.80
N ARG A 101 -8.81 29.69 21.02
CA ARG A 101 -9.41 28.83 19.98
C ARG A 101 -8.41 28.50 18.87
N THR A 102 -7.69 29.50 18.35
CA THR A 102 -6.70 29.26 17.30
C THR A 102 -5.53 28.40 17.77
N GLU A 103 -5.11 28.54 19.03
CA GLU A 103 -4.07 27.70 19.63
C GLU A 103 -4.55 26.25 19.77
N ALA A 104 -5.81 26.03 20.19
CA ALA A 104 -6.41 24.70 20.25
C ALA A 104 -6.52 24.05 18.86
N ASP A 105 -7.03 24.79 17.86
CA ASP A 105 -7.14 24.32 16.47
C ASP A 105 -5.76 24.01 15.88
N LEU A 106 -4.73 24.82 16.21
CA LEU A 106 -3.36 24.58 15.77
C LEU A 106 -2.78 23.32 16.41
N ALA A 107 -2.98 23.13 17.71
CA ALA A 107 -2.51 21.94 18.43
C ALA A 107 -3.15 20.65 17.89
N GLU A 108 -4.45 20.68 17.60
CA GLU A 108 -5.15 19.55 16.97
C GLU A 108 -4.60 19.26 15.58
N ARG A 109 -4.38 20.29 14.75
CA ARG A 109 -3.79 20.12 13.41
C ARG A 109 -2.37 19.58 13.45
N ILE A 110 -1.54 20.02 14.40
CA ILE A 110 -0.18 19.51 14.55
C ILE A 110 -0.24 18.02 14.90
N LYS A 111 -1.08 17.63 15.86
CA LYS A 111 -1.26 16.23 16.24
C LYS A 111 -1.75 15.35 15.08
N ASP A 112 -2.73 15.85 14.31
CA ASP A 112 -3.22 15.16 13.12
C ASP A 112 -2.14 14.99 12.05
N LEU A 113 -1.31 16.02 11.85
CA LEU A 113 -0.18 15.95 10.92
C LEU A 113 0.86 14.94 11.39
N GLU A 114 1.24 14.98 12.67
CA GLU A 114 2.18 14.02 13.27
C GLU A 114 1.70 12.58 13.06
N GLN A 115 0.42 12.30 13.36
CA GLN A 115 -0.15 10.97 13.16
C GLN A 115 -0.10 10.54 11.68
N ARG A 116 -0.47 11.43 10.75
CA ARG A 116 -0.39 11.12 9.30
C ARG A 116 1.04 10.87 8.84
N TYR A 117 2.00 11.63 9.37
CA TYR A 117 3.42 11.43 9.05
C TYR A 117 3.93 10.10 9.59
N GLU A 118 3.57 9.72 10.82
CA GLU A 118 3.91 8.41 11.40
C GLU A 118 3.29 7.26 10.60
N GLU A 119 2.02 7.37 10.23
CA GLU A 119 1.34 6.38 9.39
C GLU A 119 2.00 6.26 8.01
N GLN A 120 2.34 7.39 7.39
CA GLN A 120 3.03 7.42 6.10
C GLN A 120 4.42 6.79 6.20
N LEU A 121 5.20 7.13 7.23
CA LEU A 121 6.52 6.56 7.48
C LEU A 121 6.43 5.05 7.70
N ALA A 122 5.55 4.59 8.58
CA ALA A 122 5.33 3.17 8.84
C ALA A 122 4.86 2.41 7.59
N SER A 123 4.05 3.06 6.72
CA SER A 123 3.64 2.47 5.43
C SER A 123 4.82 2.36 4.45
N ALA A 124 5.71 3.35 4.44
CA ALA A 124 6.89 3.37 3.57
C ALA A 124 7.90 2.33 4.01
N GLU A 125 8.14 2.20 5.31
CA GLU A 125 8.99 1.16 5.91
C GLU A 125 8.46 -0.25 5.62
N ARG A 126 7.15 -0.48 5.82
CA ARG A 126 6.51 -1.77 5.47
C ARG A 126 6.59 -2.10 3.98
N ARG A 127 6.52 -1.09 3.10
CA ARG A 127 6.70 -1.28 1.65
C ARG A 127 8.16 -1.60 1.31
N SER A 128 9.11 -0.87 1.90
CA SER A 128 10.54 -1.07 1.73
C SER A 128 10.97 -2.47 2.19
N SER A 129 10.59 -2.86 3.41
CA SER A 129 10.87 -4.18 3.98
C SER A 129 10.33 -5.33 3.12
N ARG A 130 9.09 -5.21 2.61
CA ARG A 130 8.53 -6.18 1.66
C ARG A 130 9.32 -6.27 0.37
N ARG A 131 9.76 -5.13 -0.18
CA ARG A 131 10.54 -5.09 -1.42
C ARG A 131 11.92 -5.71 -1.24
N ILE A 132 12.60 -5.43 -0.12
CA ILE A 132 13.89 -6.04 0.24
C ILE A 132 13.72 -7.56 0.41
N SER A 133 12.69 -7.99 1.12
CA SER A 133 12.42 -9.43 1.32
C SER A 133 12.15 -10.15 0.01
N ALA A 134 11.35 -9.55 -0.89
CA ALA A 134 11.09 -10.11 -2.21
C ALA A 134 12.37 -10.18 -3.06
N ALA A 135 13.20 -9.13 -3.06
CA ALA A 135 14.46 -9.11 -3.79
C ALA A 135 15.45 -10.16 -3.27
N ASN A 136 15.51 -10.37 -1.95
CA ASN A 136 16.35 -11.42 -1.35
C ASN A 136 15.88 -12.82 -1.76
N LEU A 137 14.57 -13.08 -1.74
CA LEU A 137 14.00 -14.36 -2.16
C LEU A 137 14.29 -14.64 -3.65
N GLU A 138 14.13 -13.62 -4.51
CA GLU A 138 14.44 -13.73 -5.94
C GLU A 138 15.94 -13.99 -6.17
N ALA A 139 16.81 -13.30 -5.44
CA ALA A 139 18.25 -13.51 -5.51
C ALA A 139 18.64 -14.93 -5.05
N GLU A 140 18.07 -15.44 -3.96
CA GLU A 140 18.29 -16.82 -3.50
C GLU A 140 17.81 -17.85 -4.52
N GLN A 141 16.65 -17.63 -5.14
CA GLN A 141 16.13 -18.50 -6.20
C GLN A 141 17.06 -18.50 -7.42
N LEU A 142 17.53 -17.34 -7.86
CA LEU A 142 18.45 -17.22 -8.99
C LEU A 142 19.78 -17.89 -8.70
N LEU A 143 20.33 -17.73 -7.49
CA LEU A 143 21.55 -18.40 -7.06
C LEU A 143 21.38 -19.92 -7.07
N LYS A 144 20.27 -20.43 -6.53
CA LYS A 144 19.98 -21.86 -6.52
C LYS A 144 19.86 -22.43 -7.94
N GLN A 145 19.09 -21.77 -8.81
CA GLN A 145 18.96 -22.17 -10.22
C GLN A 145 20.30 -22.13 -10.96
N SER A 146 21.14 -21.14 -10.68
CA SER A 146 22.46 -21.02 -11.28
C SER A 146 23.40 -22.13 -10.81
N GLN A 147 23.36 -22.48 -9.52
CA GLN A 147 24.11 -23.61 -8.97
C GLN A 147 23.65 -24.96 -9.54
N GLU A 148 22.33 -25.15 -9.67
CA GLU A 148 21.75 -26.35 -10.29
C GLU A 148 22.22 -26.49 -11.74
N LYS A 149 22.06 -25.44 -12.56
CA LYS A 149 22.55 -25.42 -13.96
C LYS A 149 24.05 -25.65 -14.06
N ALA A 150 24.85 -25.03 -13.18
CA ALA A 150 26.28 -25.25 -13.16
C ALA A 150 26.61 -26.72 -12.84
N SER A 151 25.91 -27.33 -11.88
CA SER A 151 26.10 -28.74 -11.53
C SER A 151 25.68 -29.68 -12.66
N GLU A 152 24.61 -29.36 -13.40
CA GLU A 152 24.16 -30.13 -14.56
C GLU A 152 25.18 -30.05 -15.69
N LEU A 153 25.70 -28.87 -16.01
CA LEU A 153 26.74 -28.68 -17.02
C LEU A 153 28.02 -29.44 -16.68
N VAL A 154 28.43 -29.47 -15.41
CA VAL A 154 29.58 -30.25 -14.96
C VAL A 154 29.33 -31.75 -15.16
N LYS A 155 28.16 -32.26 -14.77
CA LYS A 155 27.79 -33.67 -14.97
C LYS A 155 27.73 -34.05 -16.44
N GLU A 156 27.19 -33.18 -17.29
CA GLU A 156 27.15 -33.39 -18.74
C GLU A 156 28.56 -33.43 -19.33
N ALA A 157 29.42 -32.50 -18.95
CA ALA A 157 30.82 -32.48 -19.37
C ALA A 157 31.60 -33.73 -18.89
N GLU A 158 31.35 -34.20 -17.67
CA GLU A 158 31.93 -35.43 -17.14
C GLU A 158 31.45 -36.68 -17.91
N ALA A 159 30.16 -36.76 -18.20
CA ALA A 159 29.58 -37.84 -18.98
C ALA A 159 30.14 -37.88 -20.41
N GLU A 160 30.26 -36.72 -21.05
CA GLU A 160 30.84 -36.60 -22.39
C GLU A 160 32.33 -36.95 -22.39
N ALA A 161 33.08 -36.51 -21.38
CA ALA A 161 34.48 -36.90 -21.22
C ALA A 161 34.63 -38.41 -21.02
N ALA A 162 33.73 -39.05 -20.25
CA ALA A 162 33.70 -40.50 -20.08
C ALA A 162 33.37 -41.22 -21.40
N ARG A 163 32.41 -40.70 -22.17
CA ARG A 163 32.04 -41.22 -23.51
C ARG A 163 33.22 -41.19 -24.47
N ILE A 164 33.90 -40.04 -24.57
CA ILE A 164 35.10 -39.87 -25.41
C ILE A 164 36.21 -40.84 -24.98
N ARG A 165 36.48 -40.95 -23.67
CA ARG A 165 37.48 -41.91 -23.15
C ARG A 165 37.12 -43.35 -23.51
N GLY A 166 35.83 -43.72 -23.43
CA GLY A 166 35.35 -45.04 -23.85
C GLY A 166 35.61 -45.30 -25.33
N GLN A 167 35.28 -44.34 -26.20
CA GLN A 167 35.55 -44.43 -27.64
C GLN A 167 37.06 -44.58 -27.92
N VAL A 168 37.90 -43.72 -27.35
CA VAL A 168 39.36 -43.81 -27.51
C VAL A 168 39.91 -45.14 -27.00
N ALA A 169 39.41 -45.67 -25.88
CA ALA A 169 39.83 -46.98 -25.38
C ALA A 169 39.47 -48.11 -26.36
N THR A 170 38.29 -48.06 -26.97
CA THR A 170 37.89 -49.04 -28.00
C THR A 170 38.72 -48.94 -29.28
N GLU A 171 39.06 -47.72 -29.72
CA GLU A 171 39.95 -47.49 -30.86
C GLU A 171 41.37 -47.98 -30.58
N ILE A 172 41.90 -47.73 -29.38
CA ILE A 172 43.22 -48.24 -28.98
C ILE A 172 43.21 -49.78 -28.95
N ALA A 173 42.13 -50.40 -28.44
CA ALA A 173 42.00 -51.85 -28.39
C ALA A 173 41.89 -52.47 -29.80
N SER A 174 41.14 -51.85 -30.70
CA SER A 174 41.02 -52.30 -32.09
C SER A 174 42.36 -52.18 -32.82
N LEU A 175 43.04 -51.03 -32.72
CA LEU A 175 44.38 -50.80 -33.27
C LEU A 175 45.41 -51.78 -32.73
N ARG A 176 45.38 -52.07 -31.42
CA ARG A 176 46.28 -53.07 -30.81
C ARG A 176 46.00 -54.47 -31.34
N THR A 177 44.74 -54.80 -31.57
CA THR A 177 44.34 -56.12 -32.08
C THR A 177 44.74 -56.29 -33.54
N THR A 178 44.52 -55.28 -34.39
CA THR A 178 44.96 -55.28 -35.78
C THR A 178 46.48 -55.36 -35.88
N ALA A 179 47.20 -54.53 -35.13
CA ALA A 179 48.68 -54.56 -35.09
C ALA A 179 49.22 -55.93 -34.63
N ARG A 180 48.59 -56.58 -33.64
CA ARG A 180 48.95 -57.94 -33.21
C ARG A 180 48.70 -58.96 -34.32
N ARG A 181 47.56 -58.89 -35.00
CA ARG A 181 47.24 -59.80 -36.12
C ARG A 181 48.24 -59.65 -37.27
N GLU A 182 48.57 -58.43 -37.65
CA GLU A 182 49.57 -58.16 -38.68
C GLU A 182 50.94 -58.71 -38.29
N LEU A 183 51.35 -58.53 -37.03
CA LEU A 183 52.61 -59.05 -36.51
C LEU A 183 52.66 -60.59 -36.53
N GLU A 184 51.60 -61.26 -36.10
CA GLU A 184 51.51 -62.73 -36.15
C GLU A 184 51.45 -63.25 -37.59
N GLN A 185 50.74 -62.56 -38.50
CA GLN A 185 50.76 -62.90 -39.93
C GLN A 185 52.18 -62.81 -40.50
N ARG A 186 52.93 -61.74 -40.20
CA ARG A 186 54.33 -61.60 -40.62
C ARG A 186 55.23 -62.68 -40.05
N LYS A 187 55.04 -63.08 -38.79
CA LYS A 187 55.78 -64.21 -38.19
C LYS A 187 55.45 -65.52 -38.90
N ALA A 188 54.18 -65.82 -39.14
CA ALA A 188 53.77 -67.03 -39.85
C ALA A 188 54.32 -67.07 -41.28
N GLU A 189 54.33 -65.94 -42.00
CA GLU A 189 54.97 -65.81 -43.31
C GLU A 189 56.47 -66.16 -43.24
N LEU A 190 57.18 -65.65 -42.23
CA LEU A 190 58.61 -65.95 -42.01
C LEU A 190 58.87 -67.41 -41.62
N GLU A 191 58.05 -67.98 -40.73
CA GLU A 191 58.13 -69.37 -40.32
C GLU A 191 57.85 -70.32 -41.48
N ALA A 192 56.85 -70.04 -42.32
CA ALA A 192 56.56 -70.82 -43.52
C ALA A 192 57.72 -70.77 -44.52
N GLN A 193 58.34 -69.60 -44.72
CA GLN A 193 59.54 -69.48 -45.55
C GLN A 193 60.71 -70.28 -44.96
N PHE A 194 60.87 -70.27 -43.64
CA PHE A 194 61.92 -71.04 -42.96
C PHE A 194 61.67 -72.56 -43.06
N ALA A 195 60.42 -73.00 -42.83
CA ALA A 195 60.01 -74.39 -42.92
C ALA A 195 60.11 -74.93 -44.36
N SER A 196 59.72 -74.14 -45.36
CA SER A 196 59.89 -74.49 -46.78
C SER A 196 61.37 -74.71 -47.11
N LYS A 197 62.25 -73.80 -46.67
CA LYS A 197 63.71 -73.98 -46.79
C LYS A 197 64.19 -75.25 -46.08
N LYS A 198 63.69 -75.55 -44.88
CA LYS A 198 64.06 -76.74 -44.10
C LYS A 198 63.53 -78.04 -44.70
N PHE A 199 62.33 -78.05 -45.27
CA PHE A 199 61.74 -79.22 -45.90
C PHE A 199 62.51 -79.63 -47.15
N LEU A 200 62.92 -78.66 -47.97
CA LEU A 200 63.84 -78.89 -49.09
C LEU A 200 65.15 -79.59 -48.65
N LEU A 201 65.52 -79.48 -47.38
CA LEU A 201 66.70 -80.12 -46.78
C LEU A 201 66.44 -81.52 -46.17
N ALA A 202 65.19 -81.96 -45.99
CA ALA A 202 64.86 -83.06 -45.06
C ALA A 202 64.06 -84.25 -45.64
N THR A 203 63.84 -84.34 -46.94
CA THR A 203 62.91 -85.33 -47.54
C THR A 203 63.40 -86.78 -47.42
N GLU A 204 62.93 -87.52 -46.40
CA GLU A 204 62.80 -88.99 -46.34
C GLU A 204 62.00 -89.40 -45.09
N ILE A 205 60.73 -89.84 -45.21
CA ILE A 205 59.92 -90.29 -44.05
C ILE A 205 59.11 -91.58 -44.36
N PRO A 206 59.14 -92.62 -43.48
CA PRO A 206 58.53 -93.95 -43.67
C PRO A 206 57.08 -94.14 -43.18
N VAL A 207 56.50 -95.31 -43.53
CA VAL A 207 55.06 -95.63 -43.64
C VAL A 207 54.27 -95.72 -42.31
N ASP A 208 54.90 -95.97 -41.16
CA ASP A 208 54.19 -96.09 -39.86
C ASP A 208 53.57 -94.77 -39.35
N GLN A 209 53.98 -93.63 -39.90
CA GLN A 209 53.41 -92.33 -39.55
C GLN A 209 52.02 -92.09 -40.18
N ARG A 210 51.72 -92.73 -41.32
CA ARG A 210 50.46 -92.52 -42.07
C ARG A 210 49.20 -92.99 -41.31
N ALA A 211 49.29 -94.09 -40.57
CA ALA A 211 48.15 -94.61 -39.82
C ALA A 211 47.78 -93.71 -38.63
N LYS A 212 48.78 -93.11 -37.98
CA LYS A 212 48.56 -92.10 -36.92
C LYS A 212 47.98 -90.81 -37.49
N GLU A 213 48.47 -90.38 -38.65
CA GLU A 213 47.94 -89.20 -39.36
C GLU A 213 46.46 -89.37 -39.73
N ALA A 214 46.02 -90.56 -40.15
CA ALA A 214 44.61 -90.80 -40.48
C ALA A 214 43.66 -90.69 -39.26
N ALA A 215 44.05 -91.25 -38.11
CA ALA A 215 43.27 -91.15 -36.87
C ALA A 215 43.25 -89.71 -36.31
N LEU A 216 44.36 -88.98 -36.46
CA LEU A 216 44.41 -87.56 -36.13
C LEU A 216 43.49 -86.74 -37.05
N ALA A 217 43.47 -87.02 -38.35
CA ALA A 217 42.59 -86.34 -39.30
C ALA A 217 41.10 -86.54 -38.99
N GLU A 218 40.68 -87.73 -38.56
CA GLU A 218 39.28 -87.98 -38.16
C GLU A 218 38.89 -87.23 -36.88
N LEU A 219 39.77 -87.22 -35.87
CA LEU A 219 39.55 -86.47 -34.64
C LEU A 219 39.52 -84.95 -34.90
N GLU A 220 40.40 -84.46 -35.78
CA GLU A 220 40.41 -83.08 -36.26
C GLU A 220 39.10 -82.71 -36.97
N ALA A 221 38.57 -83.59 -37.84
CA ALA A 221 37.28 -83.36 -38.49
C ALA A 221 36.12 -83.24 -37.50
N GLN A 222 36.10 -84.08 -36.46
CA GLN A 222 35.08 -83.99 -35.40
C GLN A 222 35.20 -82.71 -34.57
N LEU A 223 36.44 -82.28 -34.26
CA LEU A 223 36.69 -81.01 -33.57
C LEU A 223 36.27 -79.81 -34.43
N ILE A 224 36.52 -79.85 -35.73
CA ILE A 224 36.09 -78.82 -36.68
C ILE A 224 34.56 -78.74 -36.72
N ASN A 225 33.86 -79.87 -36.81
CA ASN A 225 32.40 -79.89 -36.82
C ASN A 225 31.82 -79.33 -35.52
N ARG A 226 32.32 -79.74 -34.34
CA ARG A 226 31.87 -79.18 -33.06
C ARG A 226 32.16 -77.69 -32.92
N ARG A 227 33.31 -77.22 -33.41
CA ARG A 227 33.63 -75.78 -33.45
C ARG A 227 32.65 -75.04 -34.34
N ARG A 228 32.35 -75.58 -35.52
CA ARG A 228 31.39 -74.99 -36.46
C ARG A 228 29.98 -74.91 -35.87
N ASP A 229 29.52 -75.97 -35.21
CA ASP A 229 28.19 -75.98 -34.58
C ASP A 229 28.10 -74.97 -33.43
N ALA A 230 29.13 -74.89 -32.59
CA ALA A 230 29.21 -73.89 -31.53
C ALA A 230 29.28 -72.47 -32.09
N GLU A 231 30.08 -72.24 -33.14
CA GLU A 231 30.19 -70.93 -33.82
C GLU A 231 28.84 -70.50 -34.40
N ASN A 232 28.09 -71.41 -35.02
CA ASN A 232 26.75 -71.10 -35.53
C ASN A 232 25.77 -70.74 -34.40
N GLU A 233 25.76 -71.49 -33.30
CA GLU A 233 24.90 -71.20 -32.15
C GLU A 233 25.24 -69.84 -31.51
N TYR A 234 26.52 -69.50 -31.39
CA TYR A 234 26.94 -68.17 -30.93
C TYR A 234 26.55 -67.06 -31.89
N LEU A 235 26.65 -67.30 -33.20
CA LEU A 235 26.26 -66.34 -34.24
C LEU A 235 24.75 -66.06 -34.19
N GLU A 236 23.93 -67.10 -34.03
CA GLU A 236 22.47 -66.96 -33.89
C GLU A 236 22.10 -66.16 -32.65
N LYS A 237 22.65 -66.50 -31.48
CA LYS A 237 22.42 -65.73 -30.24
C LYS A 237 22.89 -64.28 -30.37
N HIS A 238 24.00 -64.04 -31.05
CA HIS A 238 24.47 -62.69 -31.30
C HIS A 238 23.52 -61.91 -32.21
N GLN A 239 23.05 -62.52 -33.31
CA GLN A 239 22.08 -61.90 -34.21
C GLN A 239 20.75 -61.60 -33.49
N GLU A 240 20.28 -62.50 -32.63
CA GLU A 240 19.09 -62.26 -31.80
C GLU A 240 19.27 -61.08 -30.85
N ALA A 241 20.41 -61.01 -30.16
CA ALA A 241 20.73 -59.89 -29.27
C ALA A 241 20.85 -58.56 -30.03
N VAL A 242 21.45 -58.58 -31.23
CA VAL A 242 21.53 -57.40 -32.11
C VAL A 242 20.14 -56.94 -32.54
N ARG A 243 19.26 -57.88 -32.95
CA ARG A 243 17.88 -57.55 -33.33
C ARG A 243 17.10 -56.96 -32.15
N GLN A 244 17.23 -57.54 -30.94
CA GLN A 244 16.57 -56.99 -29.75
C GLN A 244 17.07 -55.58 -29.42
N THR A 245 18.38 -55.35 -29.48
CA THR A 245 18.94 -54.01 -29.21
C THR A 245 18.53 -52.98 -30.27
N GLN A 246 18.42 -53.38 -31.54
CA GLN A 246 17.88 -52.53 -32.61
C GLN A 246 16.41 -52.15 -32.36
N LEU A 247 15.56 -53.10 -31.97
CA LEU A 247 14.15 -52.82 -31.63
C LEU A 247 14.02 -51.83 -30.47
N TYR A 248 14.82 -52.00 -29.41
CA TYR A 248 14.84 -51.04 -28.30
C TYR A 248 15.34 -49.65 -28.73
N LEU A 249 16.35 -49.60 -29.62
CA LEU A 249 16.86 -48.34 -30.13
C LEU A 249 15.82 -47.62 -31.00
N GLU A 250 15.13 -48.33 -31.88
CA GLU A 250 14.04 -47.78 -32.71
C GLU A 250 12.90 -47.27 -31.84
N SER A 251 12.44 -48.05 -30.85
CA SER A 251 11.41 -47.62 -29.90
C SER A 251 11.83 -46.35 -29.17
N ALA A 252 13.05 -46.30 -28.64
CA ALA A 252 13.55 -45.12 -27.93
C ALA A 252 13.67 -43.89 -28.85
N GLN A 253 14.02 -44.09 -30.13
CA GLN A 253 14.05 -43.00 -31.11
C GLN A 253 12.65 -42.45 -31.39
N THR A 254 11.64 -43.32 -31.52
CA THR A 254 10.24 -42.92 -31.67
C THR A 254 9.78 -42.13 -30.44
N ASP A 255 10.02 -42.64 -29.23
CA ASP A 255 9.64 -41.97 -27.98
C ASP A 255 10.28 -40.57 -27.86
N ILE A 256 11.57 -40.45 -28.19
CA ILE A 256 12.28 -39.15 -28.18
C ILE A 256 11.64 -38.18 -29.19
N SER A 257 11.24 -38.67 -30.38
CA SER A 257 10.61 -37.82 -31.39
C SER A 257 9.23 -37.33 -30.95
N GLU A 258 8.45 -38.18 -30.30
CA GLU A 258 7.14 -37.83 -29.73
C GLU A 258 7.28 -36.80 -28.60
N LEU A 259 8.21 -37.04 -27.67
CA LEU A 259 8.50 -36.11 -26.57
C LEU A 259 8.96 -34.75 -27.08
N LYS A 260 9.79 -34.70 -28.13
CA LYS A 260 10.17 -33.44 -28.78
C LYS A 260 8.97 -32.71 -29.38
N GLY A 261 8.04 -33.45 -29.99
CA GLY A 261 6.78 -32.90 -30.51
C GLY A 261 5.89 -32.33 -29.40
N VAL A 262 5.74 -33.04 -28.28
CA VAL A 262 4.99 -32.56 -27.11
C VAL A 262 5.67 -31.32 -26.50
N ALA A 263 6.98 -31.34 -26.33
CA ALA A 263 7.73 -30.20 -25.79
C ALA A 263 7.62 -28.96 -26.67
N ALA A 264 7.64 -29.12 -28.00
CA ALA A 264 7.44 -28.02 -28.94
C ALA A 264 6.03 -27.41 -28.82
N LYS A 265 4.98 -28.25 -28.69
CA LYS A 265 3.61 -27.78 -28.47
C LYS A 265 3.48 -27.02 -27.15
N LEU A 266 4.00 -27.58 -26.06
CA LEU A 266 3.95 -26.92 -24.75
C LEU A 266 4.71 -25.59 -24.75
N ARG A 267 5.85 -25.51 -25.45
CA ARG A 267 6.60 -24.26 -25.59
C ARG A 267 5.81 -23.18 -26.34
N LEU A 268 5.09 -23.55 -27.40
CA LEU A 268 4.20 -22.63 -28.11
C LEU A 268 3.05 -22.17 -27.22
N GLU A 269 2.43 -23.08 -26.47
CA GLU A 269 1.34 -22.76 -25.55
C GLU A 269 1.79 -21.78 -24.44
N VAL A 270 2.96 -22.03 -23.84
CA VAL A 270 3.58 -21.12 -22.86
C VAL A 270 3.84 -19.74 -23.47
N GLN A 271 4.42 -19.67 -24.68
CA GLN A 271 4.65 -18.38 -25.35
C GLN A 271 3.35 -17.62 -25.64
N THR A 272 2.29 -18.33 -26.05
CA THR A 272 0.98 -17.69 -26.26
C THR A 272 0.38 -17.16 -24.96
N LEU A 273 0.48 -17.93 -23.88
CA LEU A 273 0.00 -17.53 -22.55
C LEU A 273 0.79 -16.33 -22.01
N GLU A 274 2.11 -16.31 -22.18
CA GLU A 274 2.98 -15.19 -21.80
C GLU A 274 2.63 -13.92 -22.59
N MET A 275 2.35 -14.05 -23.88
CA MET A 275 1.95 -12.91 -24.71
C MET A 275 0.56 -12.38 -24.33
N GLU A 276 -0.40 -13.25 -24.06
CA GLU A 276 -1.74 -12.89 -23.59
C GLU A 276 -1.71 -12.21 -22.22
N THR A 277 -0.95 -12.77 -21.27
CA THR A 277 -0.78 -12.18 -19.93
C THR A 277 -0.08 -10.84 -20.00
N SER A 278 0.98 -10.70 -20.80
CA SER A 278 1.68 -9.42 -21.02
C SER A 278 0.75 -8.37 -21.63
N ARG A 279 -0.06 -8.74 -22.63
CA ARG A 279 -1.03 -7.84 -23.26
C ARG A 279 -2.14 -7.42 -22.29
N SER A 280 -2.64 -8.35 -21.48
CA SER A 280 -3.63 -8.09 -20.45
C SER A 280 -3.10 -7.14 -19.37
N GLN A 281 -1.88 -7.38 -18.89
CA GLN A 281 -1.21 -6.49 -17.92
C GLN A 281 -0.97 -5.09 -18.50
N ALA A 282 -0.51 -4.98 -19.75
CA ALA A 282 -0.33 -3.68 -20.40
C ALA A 282 -1.65 -2.91 -20.49
N LYS A 283 -2.75 -3.58 -20.84
CA LYS A 283 -4.09 -2.98 -20.88
C LYS A 283 -4.55 -2.52 -19.49
N MET A 284 -4.40 -3.34 -18.46
CA MET A 284 -4.74 -2.97 -17.07
C MET A 284 -3.91 -1.77 -16.59
N LEU A 285 -2.61 -1.72 -16.88
CA LEU A 285 -1.77 -0.58 -16.53
C LEU A 285 -2.18 0.70 -17.26
N GLN A 286 -2.52 0.60 -18.54
CA GLN A 286 -3.01 1.74 -19.32
C GLN A 286 -4.34 2.27 -18.77
N GLU A 287 -5.28 1.39 -18.45
CA GLU A 287 -6.56 1.75 -17.84
C GLU A 287 -6.40 2.35 -16.44
N ALA A 288 -5.47 1.83 -15.64
CA ALA A 288 -5.16 2.40 -14.32
C ALA A 288 -4.55 3.80 -14.43
N ARG A 289 -3.63 4.00 -15.39
CA ARG A 289 -3.03 5.32 -15.66
C ARG A 289 -4.07 6.33 -16.12
N SER A 290 -4.92 5.99 -17.08
CA SER A 290 -5.94 6.92 -17.58
C SER A 290 -6.95 7.30 -16.49
N ARG A 291 -7.33 6.37 -15.61
CA ARG A 291 -8.18 6.66 -14.44
C ARG A 291 -7.47 7.58 -13.44
N ALA A 292 -6.18 7.35 -13.17
CA ALA A 292 -5.40 8.19 -12.27
C ALA A 292 -5.24 9.62 -12.83
N GLU A 293 -4.95 9.75 -14.12
CA GLU A 293 -4.88 11.05 -14.81
C GLU A 293 -6.23 11.78 -14.77
N ALA A 294 -7.33 11.09 -15.03
CA ALA A 294 -8.66 11.67 -14.93
C ALA A 294 -9.00 12.14 -13.50
N LEU A 295 -8.63 11.37 -12.48
CA LEU A 295 -8.83 11.72 -11.07
C LEU A 295 -7.99 12.94 -10.66
N ILE A 296 -6.72 12.99 -11.07
CA ILE A 296 -5.84 14.13 -10.80
C ILE A 296 -6.42 15.37 -11.47
N HIS A 297 -6.82 15.26 -12.73
CA HIS A 297 -7.39 16.38 -13.46
C HIS A 297 -8.70 16.89 -12.82
N SER A 298 -9.60 15.99 -12.39
CA SER A 298 -10.81 16.40 -11.67
C SER A 298 -10.49 17.07 -10.34
N ALA A 299 -9.52 16.57 -9.59
CA ALA A 299 -9.10 17.16 -8.32
C ALA A 299 -8.44 18.54 -8.51
N GLU A 300 -7.67 18.74 -9.58
CA GLU A 300 -7.10 20.04 -9.95
C GLU A 300 -8.20 21.05 -10.28
N LEU A 301 -9.22 20.65 -11.06
CA LEU A 301 -10.36 21.52 -11.37
C LEU A 301 -11.15 21.90 -10.12
N GLU A 302 -11.41 20.96 -9.22
CA GLU A 302 -12.07 21.22 -7.94
C GLU A 302 -11.23 22.14 -7.05
N ALA A 303 -9.92 21.91 -6.94
CA ALA A 303 -9.01 22.76 -6.18
C ALA A 303 -8.97 24.20 -6.71
N VAL A 304 -8.96 24.37 -8.03
CA VAL A 304 -9.02 25.70 -8.67
C VAL A 304 -10.37 26.37 -8.40
N ALA A 305 -11.47 25.63 -8.46
CA ALA A 305 -12.81 26.17 -8.17
C ALA A 305 -12.97 26.58 -6.69
N ILE A 306 -12.45 25.79 -5.75
CA ILE A 306 -12.46 26.12 -4.32
C ILE A 306 -11.58 27.36 -4.07
N SER A 307 -10.39 27.41 -4.68
CA SER A 307 -9.48 28.54 -4.55
C SER A 307 -10.09 29.83 -5.07
N SER A 308 -10.74 29.81 -6.23
CA SER A 308 -11.39 30.99 -6.80
C SER A 308 -12.58 31.45 -5.96
N ALA A 309 -13.40 30.52 -5.46
CA ALA A 309 -14.50 30.84 -4.55
C ALA A 309 -14.00 31.48 -3.25
N ALA A 310 -12.95 30.92 -2.64
CA ALA A 310 -12.33 31.46 -1.43
C ALA A 310 -11.73 32.86 -1.67
N GLN A 311 -11.10 33.10 -2.83
CA GLN A 311 -10.59 34.42 -3.20
C GLN A 311 -11.73 35.45 -3.38
N GLU A 312 -12.86 35.04 -3.96
CA GLU A 312 -14.01 35.91 -4.13
C GLU A 312 -14.64 36.29 -2.78
N GLU A 313 -14.82 35.31 -1.89
CA GLU A 313 -15.32 35.54 -0.52
C GLU A 313 -14.38 36.43 0.29
N ALA A 314 -13.07 36.14 0.28
CA ALA A 314 -12.07 36.99 0.93
C ALA A 314 -12.11 38.42 0.37
N GLY A 315 -12.28 38.57 -0.94
CA GLY A 315 -12.42 39.86 -1.60
C GLY A 315 -13.72 40.61 -1.24
N LYS A 316 -14.82 39.89 -0.94
CA LYS A 316 -16.07 40.48 -0.41
C LYS A 316 -15.88 40.94 1.03
N LEU A 317 -15.33 40.09 1.89
CA LEU A 317 -15.04 40.42 3.29
C LEU A 317 -14.13 41.65 3.40
N LEU A 318 -13.06 41.70 2.61
CA LEU A 318 -12.12 42.82 2.61
C LEU A 318 -12.77 44.13 2.11
N ARG A 319 -13.68 44.05 1.14
CA ARG A 319 -14.47 45.22 0.69
C ARG A 319 -15.42 45.71 1.78
N ASN A 320 -16.12 44.81 2.45
CA ASN A 320 -17.03 45.15 3.54
C ASN A 320 -16.27 45.79 4.72
N ALA A 321 -15.17 45.18 5.15
CA ALA A 321 -14.33 45.72 6.22
C ALA A 321 -13.77 47.11 5.88
N LYS A 322 -13.36 47.34 4.63
CA LYS A 322 -12.94 48.68 4.17
C LYS A 322 -14.07 49.70 4.19
N ALA A 323 -15.28 49.30 3.81
CA ALA A 323 -16.45 50.18 3.84
C ALA A 323 -16.84 50.54 5.28
N GLU A 324 -16.81 49.56 6.19
CA GLU A 324 -17.03 49.78 7.63
C GLU A 324 -15.98 50.72 8.21
N LEU A 325 -14.69 50.48 7.93
CA LEU A 325 -13.60 51.34 8.36
C LEU A 325 -13.79 52.78 7.86
N ALA A 326 -14.10 52.97 6.57
CA ALA A 326 -14.38 54.29 6.02
C ALA A 326 -15.59 54.96 6.70
N SER A 327 -16.62 54.20 7.06
CA SER A 327 -17.77 54.75 7.79
C SER A 327 -17.39 55.22 9.19
N VAL A 328 -16.54 54.46 9.89
CA VAL A 328 -16.04 54.80 11.22
C VAL A 328 -15.11 56.02 11.14
N GLU A 329 -14.20 56.07 10.16
CA GLU A 329 -13.33 57.23 9.93
C GLU A 329 -14.16 58.50 9.65
N ASN A 330 -15.21 58.40 8.82
CA ASN A 330 -16.12 59.51 8.58
C ASN A 330 -16.88 59.92 9.85
N ALA A 331 -17.34 58.96 10.66
CA ALA A 331 -18.01 59.25 11.93
C ALA A 331 -17.06 59.94 12.92
N VAL A 332 -15.81 59.50 13.03
CA VAL A 332 -14.77 60.14 13.86
C VAL A 332 -14.46 61.54 13.35
N ALA A 333 -14.31 61.75 12.05
CA ALA A 333 -14.09 63.06 11.46
C ALA A 333 -15.26 64.02 11.72
N ALA A 334 -16.50 63.55 11.59
CA ALA A 334 -17.70 64.30 11.91
C ALA A 334 -17.77 64.65 13.40
N ALA A 335 -17.51 63.69 14.30
CA ALA A 335 -17.46 63.94 15.73
C ALA A 335 -16.37 64.97 16.10
N LYS A 336 -15.19 64.88 15.48
CA LYS A 336 -14.10 65.85 15.66
C LYS A 336 -14.49 67.25 15.17
N ALA A 337 -15.19 67.36 14.05
CA ALA A 337 -15.73 68.62 13.55
C ALA A 337 -16.81 69.19 14.50
N TYR A 338 -17.72 68.35 15.01
CA TYR A 338 -18.72 68.74 16.00
C TYR A 338 -18.09 69.26 17.29
N LEU A 339 -17.08 68.56 17.82
CA LEU A 339 -16.33 68.99 19.01
C LEU A 339 -15.61 70.32 18.77
N LYS A 340 -14.99 70.49 17.59
CA LYS A 340 -14.35 71.76 17.22
C LYS A 340 -15.37 72.89 17.17
N ASN A 341 -16.53 72.67 16.55
CA ASN A 341 -17.61 73.66 16.48
C ASN A 341 -18.15 74.02 17.87
N LEU A 342 -18.36 73.03 18.74
CA LEU A 342 -18.71 73.25 20.15
C LEU A 342 -17.64 74.06 20.88
N SER A 343 -16.36 73.77 20.66
CA SER A 343 -15.26 74.53 21.29
C SER A 343 -15.23 76.00 20.84
N THR A 344 -15.51 76.29 19.57
CA THR A 344 -15.63 77.67 19.07
C THR A 344 -16.84 78.37 19.65
N VAL A 345 -18.00 77.70 19.74
CA VAL A 345 -19.22 78.29 20.34
C VAL A 345 -19.01 78.56 21.83
N VAL A 346 -18.33 77.67 22.56
CA VAL A 346 -17.97 77.89 23.96
C VAL A 346 -16.96 79.04 24.11
N ALA A 347 -16.01 79.18 23.18
CA ALA A 347 -15.08 80.31 23.17
C ALA A 347 -15.77 81.65 22.84
N GLU A 348 -16.74 81.66 21.92
CA GLU A 348 -17.57 82.83 21.61
C GLU A 348 -18.45 83.24 22.78
N LEU A 349 -19.06 82.28 23.49
CA LEU A 349 -19.83 82.54 24.71
C LEU A 349 -18.95 83.12 25.83
N LYS A 350 -17.70 82.67 25.95
CA LYS A 350 -16.74 83.23 26.90
C LYS A 350 -16.34 84.67 26.61
N ASN A 351 -16.28 85.06 25.34
CA ASN A 351 -15.98 86.43 24.90
C ASN A 351 -17.19 87.39 25.01
N LEU A 352 -18.38 86.89 25.35
CA LEU A 352 -19.61 87.67 25.59
C LEU A 352 -19.84 87.97 27.08
N GLU A 353 -19.05 87.36 27.97
CA GLU A 353 -19.12 87.54 29.43
C GLU A 353 -18.03 88.48 30.00
N ASP A 354 -17.10 88.95 29.16
CA ASP A 354 -16.14 90.05 29.43
C ASP A 354 -16.58 91.34 28.69
#